data_AF-A0A1C0VEB2-F1
#
_entry.id   AF-A0A1C0VEB2-F1
#
_cell.length_a   1.000
_cell.length_b   1.000
_cell.length_c   1.000
_cell.angle_alpha   90.00
_cell.angle_beta   90.00
_cell.angle_gamma   90.00
#
_symmetry.space_group_name_H-M   'P 1'
#
loop_
_entity.id
_entity.type
_entity.pdbx_description
1 polymer ?
#
loop_
_entity_poly.entity_id
_entity_poly.type
_entity_poly.pdbx_seq_one_letter_code
_entity_poly.pdbx_strand_id
1 'polypeptide(L)' 'MQIISVPTVFTCKTPNSGWLNLALVRQLQYEELEAIGIVVVIVWLTGERQTFRDDDSAAILKAWQEAEARCTTKQSEKL' A
#
# COMPACT_ATOMS: atom_id res chain seq x y z
N MET A 1 -14.12 -28.60 -9.54
CA MET A 1 -14.36 -27.15 -9.54
C MET A 1 -13.50 -26.55 -8.43
N GLN A 2 -12.29 -26.10 -8.75
CA GLN A 2 -11.42 -25.45 -7.77
C GLN A 2 -11.66 -23.95 -7.85
N ILE A 3 -12.35 -23.41 -6.85
CA ILE A 3 -12.41 -21.96 -6.66
C ILE A 3 -11.05 -21.58 -6.06
N ILE A 4 -10.14 -21.07 -6.89
CA ILE A 4 -8.96 -20.38 -6.37
C ILE A 4 -9.43 -18.99 -5.91
N SER A 5 -9.92 -18.94 -4.68
CA SER A 5 -10.12 -17.71 -3.92
C SER A 5 -8.79 -17.32 -3.29
N VAL A 6 -7.82 -16.85 -4.08
CA VAL A 6 -6.77 -16.00 -3.47
C VAL A 6 -7.42 -14.64 -3.26
N PRO A 7 -7.69 -14.20 -2.01
CA PRO A 7 -7.94 -12.80 -1.78
C PRO A 7 -6.73 -12.06 -2.36
N THR A 8 -6.98 -11.00 -3.11
CA THR A 8 -5.89 -10.15 -3.61
C THR A 8 -5.31 -9.45 -2.38
N VAL A 9 -4.47 -10.14 -1.60
CA VAL A 9 -3.86 -9.60 -0.41
C VAL A 9 -2.75 -8.68 -0.91
N PHE A 10 -3.05 -7.38 -0.94
CA PHE A 10 -2.02 -6.38 -1.17
C PHE A 10 -1.19 -6.31 0.12
N THR A 11 -0.10 -7.06 0.18
CA THR A 11 0.83 -7.04 1.31
C THR A 11 2.09 -6.28 0.94
N CYS A 12 2.61 -5.48 1.87
CA CYS A 12 3.93 -4.86 1.75
C CYS A 12 4.84 -5.39 2.85
N LYS A 13 6.03 -5.90 2.48
CA LYS A 13 7.08 -6.18 3.45
C LYS A 13 7.90 -4.91 3.63
N THR A 14 7.77 -4.28 4.79
CA THR A 14 8.64 -3.17 5.17
C THR A 14 9.98 -3.71 5.68
N PRO A 15 11.09 -2.99 5.44
CA PRO A 15 12.40 -3.36 5.97
C PRO A 15 12.44 -3.47 7.50
N ASN A 16 11.80 -2.54 8.22
CA ASN A 16 11.92 -2.44 9.68
C ASN A 16 10.63 -2.79 10.44
N SER A 17 9.46 -2.52 9.88
CA SER A 17 8.16 -2.67 10.56
C SER A 17 7.42 -4.00 10.26
N GLY A 18 8.07 -4.95 9.57
CA GLY A 18 7.49 -6.24 9.22
C GLY A 18 6.49 -6.19 8.05
N TRP A 19 5.50 -7.08 8.07
CA TRP A 19 4.50 -7.19 6.99
C TRP A 19 3.26 -6.34 7.29
N LEU A 20 2.88 -5.51 6.32
CA LEU A 20 1.66 -4.72 6.34
C LEU A 20 0.64 -5.29 5.36
N ASN A 21 -0.62 -5.35 5.79
CA ASN A 21 -1.73 -5.68 4.93
C ASN A 21 -2.38 -4.40 4.40
N LEU A 22 -1.99 -3.99 3.20
CA LEU A 22 -2.49 -2.79 2.53
C LEU A 22 -3.98 -2.89 2.17
N ALA A 23 -4.58 -4.08 2.15
CA ALA A 23 -6.03 -4.22 1.97
C ALA A 23 -6.84 -3.67 3.15
N LEU A 24 -6.20 -3.45 4.31
CA LEU A 24 -6.82 -2.83 5.49
C LEU A 24 -6.60 -1.30 5.55
N VAL A 25 -5.94 -0.74 4.54
CA VAL A 25 -5.73 0.71 4.44
C VAL A 25 -7.01 1.34 3.92
N ARG A 26 -7.52 2.31 4.68
CA ARG A 26 -8.63 3.16 4.26
C ARG A 26 -8.15 4.30 3.39
N GLN A 27 -7.04 4.91 3.77
CA GLN A 27 -6.44 6.03 3.07
C GLN A 27 -4.93 6.02 3.28
N LEU A 28 -4.18 6.32 2.22
CA LEU A 28 -2.75 6.57 2.26
C LEU A 28 -2.50 8.02 1.87
N GLN A 29 -1.69 8.71 2.66
CA GLN A 29 -1.18 10.04 2.34
C GLN A 29 0.34 9.96 2.34
N TYR A 30 0.99 10.66 1.42
CA TYR A 30 2.44 10.77 1.43
C TYR A 30 2.88 12.20 1.09
N GLU A 31 4.00 12.60 1.65
CA GLU A 31 4.65 13.88 1.39
C GLU A 31 6.14 13.64 1.21
N GLU A 32 6.73 14.30 0.23
CA GLU A 32 8.17 14.28 0.00
C GLU A 32 8.76 15.60 0.53
N LEU A 33 9.59 15.51 1.56
CA LEU A 33 10.21 16.65 2.22
C LEU A 33 11.71 16.66 1.92
N GLU A 34 12.23 17.75 1.32
CA GLU A 34 13.62 17.84 0.85
C GLU A 34 14.67 17.43 1.90
N ALA A 35 14.42 17.71 3.18
CA ALA A 35 15.35 17.42 4.28
C ALA A 35 15.17 16.05 4.94
N ILE A 36 14.02 15.40 4.76
CA ILE A 36 13.59 14.24 5.58
C ILE A 36 13.17 13.04 4.73
N GLY A 37 13.11 13.21 3.40
CA GLY A 37 12.65 12.20 2.47
C GLY A 37 11.13 12.03 2.49
N ILE A 38 10.68 10.86 2.06
CA ILE A 38 9.26 10.51 1.93
C ILE A 38 8.71 10.14 3.31
N VAL A 39 7.59 10.76 3.69
CA VAL A 39 6.81 10.37 4.85
C VAL A 39 5.48 9.81 4.37
N VAL A 40 5.09 8.64 4.86
CA VAL A 40 3.80 8.01 4.55
C VAL A 40 2.95 7.95 5.81
N VAL A 41 1.71 8.40 5.72
CA VAL A 41 0.69 8.26 6.76
C VAL A 41 -0.41 7.35 6.26
N ILE A 42 -0.58 6.22 6.94
CA ILE A 42 -1.68 5.30 6.70
C ILE A 42 -2.80 5.60 7.70
N VAL A 43 -4.01 5.71 7.18
CA VAL A 43 -5.25 5.61 7.97
C VAL A 43 -5.81 4.22 7.75
N TRP A 44 -5.89 3.42 8.79
CA TRP A 44 -6.44 2.07 8.75
C TRP A 44 -7.98 2.11 8.71
N LEU A 45 -8.62 0.99 8.32
CA LEU A 45 -10.09 0.87 8.33
C LEU A 45 -10.70 1.12 9.72
N THR A 46 -9.95 0.84 10.80
CA THR A 46 -10.32 1.15 12.18
C THR A 46 -10.34 2.66 12.50
N GLY A 47 -9.76 3.48 11.62
CA GLY A 47 -9.56 4.92 11.82
C GLY A 47 -8.24 5.27 12.51
N GLU A 48 -7.47 4.27 12.96
CA GLU A 48 -6.14 4.48 13.52
C GLU A 48 -5.18 5.04 12.46
N ARG A 49 -4.29 5.93 12.90
CA ARG A 49 -3.28 6.56 12.04
C ARG A 49 -1.90 6.05 12.41
N GLN A 50 -1.13 5.64 11.42
CA GLN A 50 0.24 5.19 11.59
C GLN A 50 1.16 5.88 10.58
N THR A 51 2.28 6.41 11.08
CA THR A 51 3.26 7.14 10.28
C THR A 51 4.49 6.27 10.04
N PHE A 52 4.93 6.19 8.79
CA PHE A 52 6.12 5.49 8.34
C PHE A 52 7.08 6.49 7.68
N ARG A 53 8.39 6.23 7.84
CA ARG A 53 9.48 7.09 7.36
C ARG A 53 10.58 6.23 6.75
N ASP A 54 11.57 6.89 6.14
CA ASP A 54 12.78 6.28 5.63
C ASP A 54 12.49 5.11 4.65
N ASP A 55 13.20 3.99 4.76
CA ASP A 55 13.05 2.87 3.83
C ASP A 55 11.66 2.22 3.89
N ASP A 56 10.97 2.31 5.04
CA ASP A 56 9.63 1.76 5.20
C ASP A 56 8.62 2.57 4.37
N SER A 57 8.71 3.90 4.37
CA SER A 57 7.80 4.75 3.59
C SER A 57 7.98 4.54 2.09
N ALA A 58 9.23 4.41 1.62
CA ALA A 58 9.54 4.12 0.23
C ALA A 58 8.99 2.75 -0.22
N ALA A 59 9.16 1.72 0.61
CA ALA A 59 8.64 0.38 0.32
C ALA A 59 7.11 0.35 0.27
N ILE A 60 6.45 1.06 1.19
CA ILE A 60 4.98 1.16 1.22
C ILE A 60 4.47 1.89 -0.01
N LEU A 61 5.04 3.06 -0.35
CA LEU A 61 4.59 3.86 -1.49
C LEU A 61 4.74 3.08 -2.80
N LYS A 62 5.86 2.39 -2.99
CA LYS A 62 6.08 1.53 -4.16
C LYS A 62 5.04 0.42 -4.25
N ALA A 63 4.81 -0.32 -3.18
CA ALA A 63 3.83 -1.41 -3.15
C ALA A 63 2.39 -0.90 -3.40
N TRP A 64 2.08 0.31 -2.92
CA TRP A 64 0.78 0.95 -3.15
C TRP A 64 0.58 1.32 -4.63
N GLN A 65 1.58 1.94 -5.26
CA GLN A 65 1.53 2.29 -6.69
C GLN A 65 1.41 1.05 -7.59
N GLU A 66 2.13 -0.03 -7.27
CA GLU A 66 2.00 -1.32 -7.97
C GLU A 66 0.59 -1.91 -7.82
N ALA A 67 -0.04 -1.75 -6.66
CA ALA A 67 -1.41 -2.19 -6.42
C ALA A 67 -2.42 -1.38 -7.25
N GLU A 68 -2.28 -0.05 -7.28
CA GLU A 68 -3.13 0.83 -8.10
C GLU A 68 -3.03 0.50 -9.59
N ALA A 69 -1.81 0.30 -10.11
CA ALA A 69 -1.57 -0.05 -11.51
C ALA A 69 -2.23 -1.38 -11.90
N ARG A 70 -2.21 -2.38 -11.00
CA ARG A 70 -2.88 -3.68 -11.22
C ARG A 70 -4.40 -3.56 -11.21
N CYS A 71 -4.96 -2.63 -10.46
CA CYS A 71 -6.39 -2.38 -10.41
C CYS A 71 -6.90 -1.62 -11.65
N THR A 72 -6.11 -0.69 -12.20
CA THR A 72 -6.49 0.08 -13.40
C THR A 72 -6.37 -0.75 -14.68
N THR A 73 -5.35 -1.61 -14.81
CA THR A 73 -5.15 -2.43 -16.01
C THR A 73 -6.28 -3.45 -16.24
N LYS A 74 -6.95 -3.92 -15.17
CA LYS A 74 -8.09 -4.84 -15.26
C LYS A 74 -9.40 -4.18 -15.73
N GLN A 75 -9.45 -2.87 -15.89
CA GLN A 75 -10.65 -2.18 -16.40
C GLN A 75 -10.66 -2.08 -17.93
N SER A 76 -9.53 -2.33 -18.61
CA SER A 76 -9.38 -2.15 -20.06
C SER A 76 -9.76 -3.38 -20.90
N GLU A 77 -9.93 -4.57 -20.29
CA GLU A 77 -10.28 -5.82 -20.99
C GLU A 77 -11.80 -6.04 -21.14
N LYS A 78 -12.61 -4.97 -21.05
CA LYS A 78 -14.08 -5.03 -21.23
C LYS A 78 -14.61 -4.07 -22.31
N LEU A 79 -13.90 -3.93 -23.42
CA LEU A 79 -14.39 -3.26 -24.62
C LEU A 79 -14.17 -4.14 -25.85
#